data_AF-A0A5P1ETN0-F1
#
_entry.id   AF-A0A5P1ETN0-F1
#
_cell.length_a   1.000
_cell.length_b   1.000
_cell.length_c   1.000
_cell.angle_alpha   90.00
_cell.angle_beta   90.00
_cell.angle_gamma   90.00
#
_symmetry.space_group_name_H-M   'P 1'
#
loop_
_entity.id
_entity.type
_entity.pdbx_description
1 polymer ?
#
loop_
_entity_poly.entity_id
_entity_poly.type
_entity_poly.pdbx_seq_one_letter_code
_entity_poly.pdbx_strand_id
1 'polypeptide(L)'
;MTVGAGISVADGNLSVLGTQILTDVRDNISLTPARGDGMMTGAFIGVSSDRNVFPIGKLQGLRFMCTFRFKLWWMTQRMGSSGKDIPFETQFLIIEGNNGSHFSEENLNGSEQSVVYTVFLPILEGSFRAVLQGNENDELEICLESGNG
;
A
#
# COMPACT_ATOMS: atom_id res chain seq x y z
N MET A 1 5.05 17.08 8.60
CA MET A 1 4.23 16.02 9.21
C MET A 1 2.79 16.21 8.82
N THR A 2 2.26 15.39 7.92
CA THR A 2 0.82 15.31 7.66
C THR A 2 0.25 14.16 8.48
N VAL A 3 -0.38 14.49 9.60
CA VAL A 3 -1.05 13.53 10.49
C VAL A 3 -2.53 13.52 10.13
N GLY A 4 -3.06 12.38 9.70
CA GLY A 4 -4.48 12.19 9.55
C GLY A 4 -4.84 10.73 9.84
N ALA A 5 -5.88 10.51 10.64
CA ALA A 5 -6.58 9.22 10.73
C ALA A 5 -5.67 7.99 10.98
N GLY A 6 -4.55 8.15 11.69
CA GLY A 6 -3.59 7.06 11.96
C GLY A 6 -2.64 6.70 10.80
N ILE A 7 -2.69 7.40 9.66
CA ILE A 7 -1.81 7.18 8.52
C ILE A 7 -0.80 8.34 8.43
N SER A 8 0.49 8.03 8.28
CA SER A 8 1.55 9.04 8.22
C SER A 8 2.73 8.60 7.37
N VAL A 9 3.37 9.57 6.69
CA VAL A 9 4.72 9.44 6.15
C VAL A 9 5.67 10.27 7.02
N ALA A 10 6.68 9.62 7.58
CA ALA A 10 7.73 10.25 8.39
C ALA A 10 9.02 9.41 8.34
N ASP A 11 10.17 10.07 8.32
CA ASP A 11 11.50 9.44 8.37
C ASP A 11 11.69 8.34 7.31
N GLY A 12 11.15 8.54 6.10
CA GLY A 12 11.20 7.57 5.00
C GLY A 12 10.29 6.35 5.18
N ASN A 13 9.29 6.42 6.08
CA ASN A 13 8.38 5.31 6.36
C ASN A 13 6.92 5.71 6.17
N LEU A 14 6.12 4.82 5.57
CA LEU A 14 4.67 4.90 5.57
C LEU A 14 4.15 4.00 6.68
N SER A 15 3.48 4.60 7.66
CA SER A 15 2.92 3.88 8.81
C SER A 15 1.40 4.05 8.87
N VAL A 16 0.72 2.98 9.28
CA VAL A 16 -0.73 2.91 9.47
C VAL A 16 -1.01 2.40 10.88
N LEU A 17 -1.71 3.18 11.68
CA LEU A 17 -2.02 2.91 13.09
C LEU A 17 -0.78 2.55 13.94
N GLY A 18 0.37 3.16 13.62
CA GLY A 18 1.65 2.89 14.28
C GLY A 18 2.44 1.71 13.72
N THR A 19 1.85 0.91 12.81
CA THR A 19 2.54 -0.18 12.12
C THR A 19 3.23 0.33 10.86
N GLN A 20 4.52 0.07 10.71
CA GLN A 20 5.27 0.41 9.50
C GLN A 20 4.84 -0.54 8.36
N ILE A 21 4.43 0.03 7.22
CA ILE A 21 3.94 -0.71 6.06
C ILE A 21 4.92 -0.65 4.90
N LEU A 22 5.49 0.53 4.61
CA LEU A 22 6.55 0.71 3.62
C LEU A 22 7.76 1.42 4.25
N THR A 23 8.95 1.03 3.82
CA THR A 23 10.22 1.69 4.11
C THR A 23 10.74 2.43 2.87
N ASP A 24 11.83 3.19 2.98
CA ASP A 24 12.44 3.93 1.87
C ASP A 24 11.43 4.74 1.03
N VAL A 25 10.43 5.34 1.70
CA VAL A 25 9.37 6.12 1.06
C VAL A 25 9.97 7.38 0.44
N ARG A 26 9.64 7.64 -0.83
CA ARG A 26 10.19 8.76 -1.60
C ARG A 26 9.68 10.12 -1.09
N ASP A 27 10.53 11.14 -1.18
CA ASP A 27 10.21 12.50 -0.69
C ASP A 27 9.12 13.21 -1.50
N ASN A 28 8.82 12.75 -2.71
CA ASN A 28 7.76 13.29 -3.57
C ASN A 28 6.39 12.65 -3.32
N ILE A 29 6.26 11.83 -2.27
CA ILE A 29 5.00 11.24 -1.83
C ILE A 29 4.29 12.17 -0.84
N SER A 30 3.02 12.41 -1.08
CA SER A 30 2.16 13.23 -0.22
C SER A 30 0.91 12.45 0.22
N LEU A 31 0.44 12.72 1.44
CA LEU A 31 -0.79 12.13 1.96
C LEU A 31 -1.87 13.20 2.10
N THR A 32 -3.03 12.95 1.50
CA THR A 32 -4.24 13.75 1.71
C THR A 32 -5.24 12.93 2.52
N PRO A 33 -5.53 13.27 3.79
CA PRO A 33 -6.51 12.55 4.59
C PRO A 33 -7.87 12.50 3.89
N ALA A 34 -8.52 11.35 3.91
CA ALA A 34 -9.89 11.24 3.45
C ALA A 34 -10.81 12.09 4.33
N ARG A 35 -11.72 12.86 3.73
CA ARG A 35 -12.70 13.68 4.43
C ARG A 35 -14.09 13.17 4.10
N GLY A 36 -14.82 12.69 5.11
CA GLY A 36 -16.20 12.22 4.95
C GLY A 36 -16.73 11.60 6.25
N ASP A 37 -18.01 11.82 6.52
CA ASP A 37 -18.72 11.25 7.66
C ASP A 37 -18.79 9.72 7.47
N GLY A 38 -17.91 8.96 8.13
CA GLY A 38 -17.82 7.50 8.04
C GLY A 38 -16.46 6.92 7.62
N MET A 39 -15.52 7.73 7.10
CA MET A 39 -14.18 7.25 6.70
C MET A 39 -13.16 7.59 7.80
N MET A 40 -13.13 6.79 8.87
CA MET A 40 -12.39 7.11 10.09
C MET A 40 -10.86 6.89 9.98
N THR A 41 -10.38 6.13 8.98
CA THR A 41 -8.97 5.68 8.85
C THR A 41 -8.57 5.53 7.38
N GLY A 42 -8.47 6.63 6.63
CA GLY A 42 -8.10 6.59 5.20
C GLY A 42 -7.36 7.84 4.72
N ALA A 43 -6.51 7.67 3.69
CA ALA A 43 -5.78 8.76 3.05
C ALA A 43 -5.55 8.44 1.56
N PHE A 44 -5.50 9.48 0.73
CA PHE A 44 -5.05 9.41 -0.65
C PHE A 44 -3.54 9.61 -0.71
N ILE A 45 -2.86 8.77 -1.49
CA ILE A 45 -1.44 8.91 -1.79
C ILE A 45 -1.32 9.69 -3.11
N GLY A 46 -0.78 10.89 -3.04
CA GLY A 46 -0.47 11.72 -4.21
C GLY A 46 1.02 11.73 -4.49
N VAL A 47 1.40 11.76 -5.77
CA VAL A 47 2.81 11.81 -6.20
C VAL A 47 3.03 12.96 -7.18
N SER A 48 4.07 13.74 -6.95
CA SER A 48 4.53 14.76 -7.90
C SER A 48 5.59 14.16 -8.80
N SER A 49 5.27 13.96 -10.08
CA SER A 49 6.14 13.28 -11.05
C SER A 49 5.74 13.64 -12.48
N ASP A 50 6.73 13.74 -13.37
CA ASP A 50 6.54 13.86 -14.83
C ASP A 50 6.49 12.47 -15.52
N ARG A 51 6.58 11.40 -14.73
CA ARG A 51 6.52 10.00 -15.20
C ARG A 51 5.20 9.36 -14.83
N ASN A 52 4.79 8.40 -15.66
CA ASN A 52 3.59 7.61 -15.46
C ASN A 52 3.79 6.41 -14.51
N VAL A 53 5.04 5.98 -14.30
CA VAL A 53 5.39 4.91 -13.35
C VAL A 53 6.33 5.51 -12.31
N PHE A 54 6.00 5.36 -11.04
CA PHE A 54 6.82 5.90 -9.96
C PHE A 54 6.77 5.02 -8.69
N PRO A 55 7.94 4.75 -8.09
CA PRO A 55 8.03 4.02 -6.83
C PRO A 55 7.56 4.88 -5.66
N ILE A 56 6.81 4.27 -4.73
CA ILE A 56 6.38 4.90 -3.48
C ILE A 56 7.39 4.63 -2.37
N GLY A 57 7.76 3.36 -2.19
CA GLY A 57 8.60 2.84 -1.12
C GLY A 57 8.67 1.32 -1.18
N LYS A 58 9.44 0.70 -0.30
CA LYS A 58 9.68 -0.75 -0.30
C LYS A 58 8.72 -1.51 0.61
N LEU A 59 8.24 -2.65 0.11
CA LEU A 59 7.50 -3.64 0.90
C LEU A 59 8.39 -4.84 1.17
N GLN A 60 8.72 -5.10 2.44
CA GLN A 60 9.61 -6.20 2.81
C GLN A 60 9.17 -6.86 4.11
N GLY A 61 9.04 -8.19 4.09
CA GLY A 61 8.76 -8.99 5.29
C GLY A 61 7.31 -8.99 5.78
N LEU A 62 6.41 -8.22 5.16
CA LEU A 62 4.98 -8.21 5.50
C LEU A 62 4.19 -9.06 4.52
N ARG A 63 3.35 -9.95 5.03
CA ARG A 63 2.49 -10.79 4.19
C ARG A 63 1.47 -9.93 3.47
N PHE A 64 1.23 -10.23 2.21
CA PHE A 64 0.17 -9.58 1.45
C PHE A 64 -0.64 -10.60 0.65
N MET A 65 -1.84 -10.18 0.28
CA MET A 65 -2.61 -10.75 -0.82
C MET A 65 -2.95 -9.62 -1.80
N CYS A 66 -2.83 -9.88 -3.10
CA CYS A 66 -3.27 -8.95 -4.13
C CYS A 66 -4.13 -9.65 -5.17
N THR A 67 -4.90 -8.86 -5.92
CA THR A 67 -5.54 -9.30 -7.17
C THR A 67 -4.97 -8.50 -8.33
N PHE A 68 -4.69 -9.20 -9.43
CA PHE A 68 -4.04 -8.60 -10.60
C PHE A 68 -4.65 -9.16 -11.88
N ARG A 69 -4.59 -8.34 -12.94
CA ARG A 69 -5.09 -8.72 -14.26
C ARG A 69 -3.95 -9.34 -15.08
N PHE A 70 -4.09 -10.60 -15.44
CA PHE A 70 -3.12 -11.29 -16.31
C PHE A 70 -3.64 -11.48 -17.75
N LYS A 71 -4.94 -11.24 -17.99
CA LYS A 71 -5.57 -11.10 -19.32
C LYS A 71 -6.71 -10.08 -19.23
N LEU A 72 -7.11 -9.46 -20.35
CA LEU A 72 -8.13 -8.40 -20.40
C LEU A 72 -9.36 -8.65 -19.50
N TRP A 73 -9.90 -9.87 -19.52
CA TRP A 73 -11.13 -10.26 -18.82
C TRP A 73 -10.89 -11.13 -17.57
N TRP A 74 -9.64 -11.34 -17.17
CA TRP A 74 -9.29 -12.30 -16.12
C TRP A 74 -8.42 -11.66 -15.04
N MET A 75 -8.86 -11.80 -13.79
CA MET A 75 -8.06 -11.53 -12.61
C MET A 75 -7.79 -12.82 -11.86
N THR A 76 -6.64 -12.87 -11.19
CA THR A 76 -6.31 -13.91 -10.21
C THR A 76 -5.63 -13.25 -9.00
N GLN A 77 -5.37 -14.04 -7.98
CA GLN A 77 -4.75 -13.59 -6.75
C GLN A 77 -3.29 -14.03 -6.65
N ARG A 78 -2.49 -13.25 -5.92
CA ARG A 78 -1.14 -13.65 -5.50
C ARG A 78 -0.93 -13.30 -4.04
N MET A 79 -0.15 -14.12 -3.36
CA MET A 79 0.32 -13.89 -2.01
C MET A 79 1.84 -13.82 -2.05
N GLY A 80 2.41 -13.01 -1.17
CA GLY A 80 3.84 -12.81 -1.08
C GLY A 80 4.20 -12.05 0.17
N SER A 81 5.47 -11.68 0.28
CA SER A 81 5.96 -10.88 1.40
C SER A 81 7.01 -9.83 1.00
N SER A 82 7.21 -9.63 -0.30
CA SER A 82 8.20 -8.73 -0.87
C SER A 82 7.57 -7.91 -1.99
N GLY A 83 7.98 -6.65 -2.16
CA GLY A 83 7.47 -5.79 -3.23
C GLY A 83 7.64 -6.41 -4.61
N LYS A 84 8.76 -7.10 -4.87
CA LYS A 84 9.00 -7.81 -6.14
C LYS A 84 8.02 -8.95 -6.44
N ASP A 85 7.31 -9.46 -5.44
CA ASP A 85 6.30 -10.49 -5.64
C ASP A 85 4.98 -9.92 -6.20
N ILE A 86 4.79 -8.59 -6.16
CA ILE A 86 3.58 -7.92 -6.62
C ILE A 86 3.56 -7.92 -8.15
N PRO A 87 2.59 -8.59 -8.80
CA PRO A 87 2.50 -8.62 -10.24
C PRO A 87 2.16 -7.26 -10.84
N PHE A 88 2.54 -7.07 -12.10
CA PHE A 88 2.00 -5.99 -12.93
C PHE A 88 0.47 -6.04 -12.96
N GLU A 89 -0.15 -4.87 -13.19
CA GLU A 89 -1.60 -4.75 -13.28
C GLU A 89 -2.37 -5.13 -11.99
N THR A 90 -1.74 -4.96 -10.82
CA THR A 90 -2.39 -5.17 -9.52
C THR A 90 -3.46 -4.12 -9.27
N GLN A 91 -4.69 -4.57 -8.99
CA GLN A 91 -5.89 -3.75 -8.84
C GLN A 91 -6.35 -3.60 -7.39
N PHE A 92 -5.84 -4.45 -6.52
CA PHE A 92 -6.13 -4.45 -5.09
C PHE A 92 -4.96 -5.12 -4.38
N LEU A 93 -4.49 -4.51 -3.29
CA LEU A 93 -3.44 -5.05 -2.45
C LEU A 93 -3.83 -4.88 -0.99
N ILE A 94 -3.84 -5.96 -0.23
CA ILE A 94 -4.00 -5.93 1.22
C ILE A 94 -2.74 -6.46 1.88
N ILE A 95 -2.20 -5.69 2.81
CA ILE A 95 -0.98 -5.99 3.55
C ILE A 95 -1.37 -6.24 5.00
N GLU A 96 -0.88 -7.35 5.53
CA GLU A 96 -0.96 -7.67 6.94
C GLU A 96 0.22 -7.03 7.66
N GLY A 97 -0.02 -5.89 8.29
CA GLY A 97 0.91 -5.23 9.18
C GLY A 97 1.01 -6.00 10.49
N ASN A 98 2.18 -6.57 10.75
CA ASN A 98 2.43 -7.30 11.97
C ASN A 98 3.07 -6.38 13.02
N ASN A 99 2.42 -6.24 14.17
CA ASN A 99 3.03 -5.60 15.35
C ASN A 99 3.47 -6.63 16.41
N GLY A 100 3.26 -7.92 16.16
CA GLY A 100 3.65 -9.00 17.07
C GLY A 100 3.19 -10.35 16.52
N SER A 101 4.15 -11.26 16.31
CA SER A 101 3.94 -12.64 15.91
C SER A 101 2.90 -13.35 16.80
N HIS A 102 1.65 -13.39 16.37
CA HIS A 102 0.58 -14.16 17.02
C HIS A 102 0.69 -15.69 16.82
N PHE A 103 1.92 -16.20 16.61
CA PHE A 103 2.21 -17.64 16.59
C PHE A 103 3.26 -18.08 17.62
N SER A 104 3.77 -17.18 18.47
CA SER A 104 4.53 -17.59 19.66
C SER A 104 3.60 -17.58 20.88
N GLU A 105 3.42 -18.75 21.50
CA GLU A 105 2.62 -19.00 22.73
C GLU A 105 3.13 -18.26 23.98
N GLU A 106 3.93 -17.20 23.84
CA GLU A 106 4.54 -16.47 24.95
C GLU A 106 4.31 -14.96 24.79
N ASN A 107 3.09 -14.50 25.10
CA ASN A 107 2.86 -13.11 25.50
C ASN A 107 2.12 -13.09 26.83
N LEU A 108 2.86 -13.33 27.91
CA LEU A 108 2.40 -13.30 29.30
C LEU A 108 2.07 -11.88 29.82
N ASN A 109 2.09 -10.85 28.95
CA ASN A 109 1.90 -9.45 29.35
C ASN A 109 0.87 -8.73 28.46
N GLY A 110 -0.37 -9.24 28.39
CA GLY A 110 -1.63 -8.45 28.33
C GLY A 110 -1.88 -7.36 27.28
N SER A 111 -0.97 -7.02 26.37
CA SER A 111 -1.26 -6.12 25.25
C SER A 111 -1.38 -6.94 23.97
N GLU A 112 -2.59 -7.45 23.69
CA GLU A 112 -2.93 -7.96 22.36
C GLU A 112 -2.82 -6.81 21.35
N GLN A 113 -1.65 -6.63 20.73
CA GLN A 113 -1.52 -5.71 19.62
C GLN A 113 -2.23 -6.34 18.42
N SER A 114 -3.44 -5.86 18.14
CA SER A 114 -4.26 -6.32 17.02
C SER A 114 -3.53 -6.13 15.69
N VAL A 115 -3.66 -7.12 14.81
CA VAL A 115 -3.10 -7.08 13.45
C VAL A 115 -3.71 -5.91 12.67
N VAL A 116 -2.86 -5.11 12.01
CA VAL A 116 -3.29 -3.97 11.20
C VAL A 116 -3.34 -4.38 9.73
N TYR A 117 -4.54 -4.45 9.15
CA TYR A 117 -4.69 -4.69 7.72
C TYR A 117 -4.73 -3.36 6.96
N THR A 118 -3.78 -3.16 6.06
CA THR A 118 -3.69 -1.96 5.22
C THR A 118 -4.06 -2.31 3.79
N VAL A 119 -5.05 -1.60 3.23
CA VAL A 119 -5.47 -1.76 1.84
C VAL A 119 -4.92 -0.63 0.99
N PHE A 120 -4.24 -0.97 -0.11
CA PHE A 120 -3.94 -0.07 -1.21
C PHE A 120 -4.95 -0.33 -2.32
N LEU A 121 -5.73 0.70 -2.63
CA LEU A 121 -6.74 0.66 -3.68
C LEU A 121 -6.41 1.71 -4.74
N PRO A 122 -5.91 1.30 -5.92
CA PRO A 122 -5.72 2.20 -7.04
C PRO A 122 -7.04 2.84 -7.45
N ILE A 123 -7.01 4.16 -7.59
CA ILE A 123 -8.21 4.93 -7.95
C ILE A 123 -8.45 4.91 -9.46
N LEU A 124 -9.73 4.97 -9.81
CA LEU A 124 -10.21 5.32 -11.14
C LEU A 124 -10.81 6.72 -11.02
N GLU A 125 -10.11 7.72 -11.54
CA GLU A 125 -10.56 9.11 -11.47
C GLU A 125 -10.51 9.77 -12.84
N GLY A 126 -11.68 10.18 -13.33
CA GLY A 126 -11.83 10.78 -14.66
C GLY A 126 -11.31 9.86 -15.76
N SER A 127 -10.47 10.43 -16.64
CA SER A 127 -9.78 9.70 -17.71
C SER A 127 -8.52 8.98 -17.24
N PHE A 128 -8.23 8.90 -15.94
CA PHE A 128 -7.02 8.26 -15.45
C PHE A 128 -7.34 7.00 -14.65
N ARG A 129 -6.52 5.98 -14.90
CA ARG A 129 -6.54 4.72 -14.18
C ARG A 129 -5.20 4.52 -13.52
N ALA A 130 -5.21 4.24 -12.22
CA ALA A 130 -4.03 3.78 -11.51
C ALA A 130 -4.03 2.25 -11.41
N VAL A 131 -2.84 1.65 -11.44
CA VAL A 131 -2.59 0.25 -11.05
C VAL A 131 -1.33 0.18 -10.18
N LEU A 132 -1.16 -0.91 -9.45
CA LEU A 132 0.06 -1.17 -8.68
C LEU A 132 0.93 -2.21 -9.39
N GLN A 133 2.22 -2.16 -9.11
CA GLN A 133 3.16 -3.23 -9.43
C GLN A 133 4.35 -3.24 -8.49
N GLY A 134 5.06 -4.36 -8.48
CA GLY A 134 6.38 -4.50 -7.85
C GLY A 134 7.52 -4.31 -8.85
N ASN A 135 8.73 -4.13 -8.33
CA ASN A 135 9.96 -4.18 -9.10
C ASN A 135 11.06 -5.00 -8.39
N GLU A 136 12.19 -5.22 -9.06
CA GLU A 136 13.31 -6.03 -8.55
C GLU A 136 13.96 -5.47 -7.25
N ASN A 137 13.70 -4.20 -6.91
CA ASN A 137 14.21 -3.53 -5.71
C ASN A 137 13.25 -3.59 -4.52
N ASP A 138 12.19 -4.41 -4.60
CA ASP A 138 11.09 -4.51 -3.64
C ASP A 138 10.26 -3.24 -3.50
N GLU A 139 10.32 -2.32 -4.48
CA GLU A 139 9.51 -1.10 -4.44
C GLU A 139 8.09 -1.38 -4.93
N LEU A 140 7.11 -0.85 -4.21
CA LEU A 140 5.74 -0.71 -4.67
C LEU A 140 5.67 0.52 -5.59
N GLU A 141 5.24 0.33 -6.82
CA GLU A 141 5.10 1.37 -7.82
C GLU A 141 3.61 1.63 -8.14
N ILE A 142 3.28 2.90 -8.37
CA ILE A 142 2.01 3.30 -8.98
C ILE A 142 2.26 3.53 -10.46
N CYS A 143 1.40 2.95 -11.29
CA CYS A 143 1.35 3.21 -12.72
C CYS A 143 0.06 3.95 -13.04
N LEU A 144 0.18 5.13 -13.64
CA LEU A 144 -0.92 5.94 -14.13
C LEU A 144 -1.02 5.80 -15.65
N GLU A 145 -2.19 5.44 -16.13
CA GLU A 145 -2.51 5.41 -17.54
C GLU A 145 -3.59 6.43 -17.85
N SER A 146 -3.37 7.23 -18.91
CA SER A 146 -4.44 8.02 -19.51
C SER A 146 -5.36 7.09 -20.30
N GLY A 147 -6.56 6.88 -19.80
CA GLY A 147 -7.68 6.30 -20.53
C GLY A 147 -8.16 7.25 -21.61
N ASN A 148 -7.46 7.26 -22.74
CA ASN A 148 -8.05 7.68 -24.01
C ASN A 148 -8.60 6.41 -24.68
N GLY A 149 -9.89 6.15 -24.45
CA GLY A 149 -10.68 5.13 -25.11
C GLY A 149 -12.05 5.68 -25.43
#